data_AF-A0A7S2S507-F1
#
_entry.id   AF-A0A7S2S507-F1
#
_cell.length_a   1.000
_cell.length_b   1.000
_cell.length_c   1.000
_cell.angle_alpha   90.00
_cell.angle_beta   90.00
_cell.angle_gamma   90.00
#
_symmetry.space_group_name_H-M   'P 1'
#
loop_
_entity.id
_entity.type
_entity.pdbx_description
1 polymer ?
#
loop_
_entity_poly.entity_id
_entity_poly.type
_entity_poly.pdbx_seq_one_letter_code
_entity_poly.pdbx_strand_id
1 'polypeptide(L)'
;MMMVNNNSNSNSNNVREVNSSSSNNTALHQPAHALHLVDLESIPNQIGTAILRSSDGIPLRPHTGDLSENDGNVLYQMLLEVGDVLESDESLKSINISCGGGNTNDGGAPHYSVCVADTCVYIVKKKC
;
A
#
# COMPACT_ATOMS: atom_id res chain seq x y z
N MET A 1 -14.88 45.90 -46.04
CA MET A 1 -15.97 45.26 -45.28
C MET A 1 -15.70 45.55 -43.81
N MET A 2 -16.35 46.57 -43.26
CA MET A 2 -16.11 47.05 -41.90
C MET A 2 -16.94 46.20 -40.93
N MET A 3 -16.31 45.64 -39.90
CA MET A 3 -17.01 44.98 -38.80
C MET A 3 -17.07 45.91 -37.59
N VAL A 4 -18.28 45.99 -37.04
CA VAL A 4 -18.79 46.91 -36.01
C VAL A 4 -18.25 46.53 -34.64
N ASN A 5 -17.72 47.51 -33.89
CA ASN A 5 -17.27 47.33 -32.50
C ASN A 5 -18.23 48.07 -31.56
N ASN A 6 -19.18 47.35 -30.96
CA ASN A 6 -20.07 47.85 -29.91
C ASN A 6 -19.77 47.09 -28.62
N ASN A 7 -19.29 47.79 -27.59
CA ASN A 7 -19.53 47.34 -26.22
C ASN A 7 -19.58 48.53 -25.26
N SER A 8 -20.80 48.98 -24.98
CA SER A 8 -21.13 49.68 -23.74
C SER A 8 -21.70 48.63 -22.80
N ASN A 9 -21.28 48.59 -21.53
CA ASN A 9 -22.15 48.98 -20.41
C ASN A 9 -21.45 48.71 -19.08
N SER A 10 -21.25 49.77 -18.31
CA SER A 10 -21.08 49.70 -16.86
C SER A 10 -22.44 49.43 -16.23
N ASN A 11 -22.58 48.45 -15.34
CA ASN A 11 -23.47 48.63 -14.20
C ASN A 11 -23.14 47.71 -13.02
N SER A 12 -22.90 48.34 -11.89
CA SER A 12 -22.75 47.77 -10.57
C SER A 12 -24.09 47.24 -10.03
N ASN A 13 -24.06 46.20 -9.19
CA ASN A 13 -24.52 46.26 -7.78
C ASN A 13 -24.83 44.87 -7.21
N ASN A 14 -24.18 44.59 -6.08
CA ASN A 14 -24.61 43.70 -5.00
C ASN A 14 -26.12 43.77 -4.75
N VAL A 15 -26.79 42.63 -4.53
CA VAL A 15 -27.77 42.37 -3.44
C VAL A 15 -28.10 40.85 -3.36
N ARG A 16 -27.80 40.27 -2.18
CA ARG A 16 -28.47 39.21 -1.39
C ARG A 16 -28.93 37.86 -2.00
N GLU A 17 -28.37 36.80 -1.39
CA GLU A 17 -28.99 35.56 -0.89
C GLU A 17 -30.27 35.03 -1.55
N VAL A 18 -30.18 33.84 -2.17
CA VAL A 18 -31.20 32.78 -2.01
C VAL A 18 -30.54 31.40 -2.01
N ASN A 19 -31.00 30.59 -1.06
CA ASN A 19 -30.61 29.26 -0.64
C ASN A 19 -30.78 28.12 -1.68
N SER A 20 -30.03 27.04 -1.41
CA SER A 20 -30.39 25.61 -1.61
C SER A 20 -30.41 25.03 -3.03
N SER A 21 -29.40 24.21 -3.32
CA SER A 21 -29.60 22.91 -3.99
C SER A 21 -28.55 21.93 -3.49
N SER A 22 -29.03 21.05 -2.61
CA SER A 22 -28.42 19.82 -2.13
C SER A 22 -27.73 19.08 -3.27
N SER A 23 -26.40 19.10 -3.29
CA SER A 23 -25.60 18.17 -4.08
C SER A 23 -25.28 16.98 -3.19
N ASN A 24 -26.21 16.02 -3.16
CA ASN A 24 -25.96 14.70 -2.62
C ASN A 24 -24.96 14.00 -3.56
N ASN A 25 -23.67 14.28 -3.37
CA ASN A 25 -22.64 13.36 -3.83
C ASN A 25 -22.73 12.13 -2.92
N THR A 26 -23.61 11.22 -3.30
CA THR A 26 -23.51 9.81 -2.93
C THR A 26 -22.18 9.35 -3.53
N ALA A 27 -21.08 9.58 -2.80
CA ALA A 27 -19.89 8.77 -2.93
C ALA A 27 -20.39 7.35 -2.68
N LEU A 28 -20.62 6.62 -3.77
CA LEU A 28 -20.92 5.21 -3.73
C LEU A 28 -19.82 4.60 -2.87
N HIS A 29 -20.21 4.21 -1.66
CA HIS A 29 -19.50 3.25 -0.83
C HIS A 29 -19.31 2.03 -1.74
N GLN A 30 -18.20 1.98 -2.46
CA GLN A 30 -17.69 0.71 -2.91
C GLN A 30 -17.38 0.00 -1.58
N PRO A 31 -18.08 -1.09 -1.23
CA PRO A 31 -17.56 -1.91 -0.15
C PRO A 31 -16.21 -2.36 -0.68
N ALA A 32 -15.13 -1.86 -0.08
CA ALA A 32 -13.85 -2.50 -0.21
C ALA A 32 -14.15 -3.98 0.07
N HIS A 33 -14.07 -4.83 -0.95
CA HIS A 33 -14.14 -6.26 -0.74
C HIS A 33 -13.08 -6.52 0.31
N ALA A 34 -13.53 -6.77 1.55
CA ALA A 34 -12.63 -7.02 2.65
C ALA A 34 -12.00 -8.36 2.30
N LEU A 35 -10.89 -8.32 1.56
CA LEU A 35 -9.95 -9.41 1.50
C LEU A 35 -9.74 -9.75 2.97
N HIS A 36 -10.17 -10.94 3.35
CA HIS A 36 -10.01 -11.47 4.69
C HIS A 36 -8.52 -11.80 4.87
N LEU A 37 -7.71 -10.74 4.87
CA LEU A 37 -6.26 -10.83 4.93
C LEU A 37 -5.91 -11.18 6.37
N VAL A 38 -5.03 -12.17 6.48
CA VAL A 38 -4.50 -12.72 7.73
C VAL A 38 -4.04 -11.61 8.67
N ASP A 39 -4.35 -11.77 9.96
CA ASP A 39 -3.85 -10.90 11.02
C ASP A 39 -2.40 -11.28 11.37
N LEU A 40 -1.46 -10.53 10.81
CA LEU A 40 -0.03 -10.71 11.03
C LEU A 40 0.44 -10.13 12.37
N GLU A 41 -0.36 -9.28 13.04
CA GLU A 41 0.02 -8.65 14.31
C GLU A 41 0.03 -9.65 15.47
N SER A 42 -0.71 -10.74 15.32
CA SER A 42 -0.74 -11.87 16.27
C SER A 42 0.55 -12.71 16.30
N ILE A 43 1.47 -12.50 15.35
CA ILE A 43 2.70 -13.30 15.23
C ILE A 43 3.69 -12.92 16.35
N PRO A 44 4.18 -13.89 17.15
CA PRO A 44 5.13 -13.61 18.22
C PRO A 44 6.42 -12.96 17.70
N ASN A 45 6.94 -12.01 18.49
CA ASN A 45 8.16 -11.25 18.22
C ASN A 45 8.16 -10.46 16.91
N GLN A 46 7.00 -10.28 16.27
CA GLN A 46 6.88 -9.42 15.11
C GLN A 46 7.09 -7.95 15.54
N ILE A 47 7.89 -7.23 14.76
CA ILE A 47 8.17 -5.80 14.96
C ILE A 47 7.78 -4.97 13.73
N GLY A 48 7.39 -5.59 12.63
CA GLY A 48 6.76 -4.92 11.50
C GLY A 48 6.20 -5.90 10.47
N THR A 49 5.15 -5.50 9.75
CA THR A 49 4.47 -6.38 8.78
C THR A 49 4.13 -5.66 7.49
N ALA A 50 4.02 -6.41 6.40
CA ALA A 50 3.46 -5.95 5.14
C ALA A 50 2.70 -7.07 4.44
N ILE A 51 1.72 -6.67 3.64
CA ILE A 51 1.01 -7.56 2.73
C ILE A 51 1.03 -6.90 1.36
N LEU A 52 1.69 -7.55 0.40
CA LEU A 52 1.82 -7.08 -0.97
C LEU A 52 1.00 -7.98 -1.89
N ARG A 53 0.54 -7.45 -3.02
CA ARG A 53 -0.06 -8.27 -4.06
C ARG A 53 1.03 -8.95 -4.87
N SER A 54 0.90 -10.26 -5.10
CA SER A 54 1.95 -11.05 -5.76
C SER A 54 2.16 -10.69 -7.24
N SER A 55 1.17 -10.08 -7.89
CA SER A 55 1.25 -9.74 -9.32
C SER A 55 2.11 -8.50 -9.62
N ASP A 56 2.20 -7.56 -8.69
CA ASP A 56 2.83 -6.24 -8.92
C ASP A 56 3.61 -5.68 -7.72
N GLY A 57 3.60 -6.37 -6.58
CA GLY A 57 4.27 -5.94 -5.35
C GLY A 57 3.61 -4.76 -4.65
N ILE A 58 2.43 -4.32 -5.11
CA ILE A 58 1.75 -3.17 -4.52
C ILE A 58 1.25 -3.53 -3.11
N PRO A 59 1.51 -2.70 -2.09
CA PRO A 59 0.97 -2.92 -0.75
C PRO A 59 -0.56 -2.93 -0.75
N LEU A 60 -1.13 -4.02 -0.24
CA LEU A 60 -2.58 -4.17 -0.03
C LEU A 60 -3.02 -3.49 1.28
N ARG A 61 -2.07 -3.26 2.19
CA ARG A 61 -2.23 -2.49 3.43
C ARG A 61 -0.97 -1.65 3.67
N PRO A 62 -1.06 -0.55 4.44
CA PRO A 62 0.11 0.15 4.91
C PRO A 62 1.06 -0.79 5.66
N HIS A 63 2.36 -0.59 5.49
CA HIS A 63 3.37 -1.26 6.28
C HIS A 63 3.22 -0.89 7.76
N THR A 64 3.51 -1.81 8.67
CA THR A 64 3.42 -1.57 10.12
C THR A 64 4.76 -1.71 10.81
N GLY A 65 4.90 -1.02 11.95
CA GLY A 65 6.05 -1.10 12.83
C GLY A 65 7.37 -0.67 12.17
N ASP A 66 8.43 -1.43 12.44
CA ASP A 66 9.80 -1.18 12.01
C ASP A 66 10.11 -1.72 10.60
N LEU A 67 9.11 -2.23 9.88
CA LEU A 67 9.26 -2.66 8.49
C LEU A 67 9.06 -1.45 7.58
N SER A 68 10.13 -1.00 6.93
CA SER A 68 10.04 0.11 5.99
C SER A 68 9.44 -0.34 4.64
N GLU A 69 8.86 0.61 3.89
CA GLU A 69 8.40 0.33 2.52
C GLU A 69 9.55 -0.16 1.63
N ASN A 70 10.76 0.39 1.84
CA ASN A 70 11.95 -0.02 1.12
C ASN A 70 12.30 -1.50 1.41
N ASP A 71 12.20 -1.94 2.68
CA ASP A 71 12.41 -3.35 3.04
C ASP A 71 11.42 -4.25 2.29
N GLY A 72 10.13 -3.89 2.31
CA GLY A 72 9.09 -4.63 1.59
C GLY A 72 9.37 -4.74 0.09
N ASN A 73 9.81 -3.64 -0.53
CA ASN A 73 10.10 -3.58 -1.96
C ASN A 73 11.34 -4.40 -2.34
N VAL A 74 12.39 -4.35 -1.53
CA VAL A 74 13.61 -5.17 -1.71
C VAL A 74 13.28 -6.66 -1.59
N LEU A 75 12.49 -7.03 -0.57
CA LEU A 75 12.08 -8.43 -0.37
C LEU A 75 11.25 -8.94 -1.54
N TYR A 76 10.33 -8.12 -2.08
CA TYR A 76 9.56 -8.47 -3.27
C TYR A 76 10.44 -8.66 -4.51
N GLN A 77 11.38 -7.74 -4.77
CA GLN A 77 12.33 -7.89 -5.88
C GLN A 77 13.18 -9.16 -5.73
N MET A 78 13.64 -9.46 -4.51
CA MET A 78 14.39 -10.68 -4.24
C MET A 78 13.56 -11.94 -4.53
N LEU A 79 12.25 -11.94 -4.23
CA LEU A 79 11.37 -13.06 -4.61
C LEU A 79 11.25 -13.23 -6.13
N LEU A 80 11.17 -12.13 -6.89
CA LEU A 80 11.14 -12.17 -8.35
C LEU A 80 12.46 -12.71 -8.93
N GLU A 81 13.60 -12.29 -8.37
CA GLU A 81 14.93 -12.74 -8.82
C GLU A 81 15.17 -14.23 -8.54
N VAL A 82 14.68 -14.74 -7.41
CA VAL A 82 14.81 -16.15 -7.06
C VAL A 82 13.89 -17.04 -7.92
N GLY A 83 12.89 -16.46 -8.60
CA GLY A 83 12.10 -17.04 -9.70
C GLY A 83 11.14 -18.17 -9.29
N ASP A 84 11.59 -19.12 -8.48
CA ASP A 84 10.86 -20.35 -8.15
C ASP A 84 9.72 -20.10 -7.12
N VAL A 85 9.79 -19.01 -6.34
CA VAL A 85 8.87 -18.83 -5.20
C VAL A 85 7.48 -18.39 -5.65
N LEU A 86 7.37 -17.71 -6.80
CA LEU A 86 6.11 -17.14 -7.28
C LEU A 86 5.42 -18.00 -8.36
N GLU A 87 6.13 -18.94 -8.98
CA GLU A 87 5.64 -19.73 -10.14
C GLU A 87 4.99 -21.08 -9.78
N SER A 88 4.61 -21.34 -8.52
CA SER A 88 4.17 -22.68 -8.11
C SER A 88 2.78 -22.69 -7.47
N ASP A 89 1.85 -23.36 -8.15
CA ASP A 89 0.40 -23.34 -7.90
C ASP A 89 -0.10 -24.12 -6.67
N GLU A 90 0.75 -24.83 -5.90
CA GLU A 90 0.21 -25.78 -4.90
C GLU A 90 0.89 -25.81 -3.52
N SER A 91 1.83 -24.90 -3.19
CA SER A 91 2.44 -24.92 -1.85
C SER A 91 2.66 -23.54 -1.24
N LEU A 92 2.31 -23.41 0.04
CA LEU A 92 2.68 -22.28 0.88
C LEU A 92 4.21 -22.25 0.99
N LYS A 93 4.85 -21.34 0.27
CA LYS A 93 6.31 -21.19 0.29
C LYS A 93 6.69 -20.13 1.31
N SER A 94 7.48 -20.54 2.31
CA SER A 94 8.01 -19.64 3.33
C SER A 94 9.53 -19.49 3.20
N ILE A 95 10.04 -18.26 3.22
CA ILE A 95 11.46 -17.96 3.23
C ILE A 95 11.80 -17.20 4.50
N ASN A 96 12.82 -17.65 5.21
CA ASN A 96 13.43 -16.88 6.29
C ASN A 96 14.69 -16.21 5.77
N ILE A 97 14.76 -14.90 5.90
CA ILE A 97 15.85 -14.08 5.38
C ILE A 97 16.52 -13.42 6.57
N SER A 98 17.81 -13.69 6.73
CA SER A 98 18.67 -13.01 7.70
C SER A 98 19.70 -12.20 6.93
N CYS A 99 19.66 -10.88 7.05
CA CYS A 99 20.67 -10.03 6.42
C CYS A 99 21.96 -10.10 7.24
N GLY A 100 22.95 -10.85 6.77
CA GLY A 100 24.29 -10.88 7.38
C GLY A 100 25.01 -9.56 7.10
N GLY A 101 25.02 -8.64 8.07
CA GLY A 101 25.80 -7.41 7.94
C GLY A 101 25.47 -6.38 9.00
N GLY A 102 26.32 -6.26 10.02
CA GLY A 102 26.27 -5.17 11.00
C GLY A 102 26.79 -5.61 12.35
N ASN A 103 27.81 -4.92 12.86
CA ASN A 103 28.42 -5.15 14.17
C ASN A 103 27.37 -5.45 15.24
N THR A 104 27.64 -6.49 16.04
CA THR A 104 26.83 -7.05 17.13
C THR A 104 26.54 -6.10 18.30
N ASN A 105 26.68 -4.79 18.12
CA ASN A 105 26.60 -3.81 19.20
C ASN A 105 25.25 -3.08 19.29
N ASP A 106 24.34 -3.23 18.32
CA ASP A 106 23.07 -2.47 18.25
C ASP A 106 21.79 -3.31 18.05
N GLY A 107 21.83 -4.63 18.31
CA GLY A 107 20.58 -5.42 18.39
C GLY A 107 20.24 -6.25 17.15
N GLY A 108 21.16 -7.12 16.73
CA GLY A 108 20.89 -8.27 15.86
C GLY A 108 20.68 -7.94 14.38
N ALA A 109 20.95 -8.93 13.52
CA ALA A 109 20.57 -8.86 12.11
C ALA A 109 19.05 -8.91 11.98
N PRO A 110 18.43 -8.13 11.08
CA PRO A 110 17.00 -8.19 10.85
C PRO A 110 16.63 -9.56 10.28
N HIS A 111 15.60 -10.18 10.85
CA HIS A 111 15.06 -11.47 10.42
C HIS A 111 13.68 -11.28 9.82
N TYR A 112 13.51 -11.67 8.56
CA TYR A 112 12.24 -11.60 7.85
C TYR A 112 11.70 -13.00 7.62
N SER A 113 10.40 -13.20 7.87
CA SER A 113 9.64 -14.35 7.39
C SER A 113 8.73 -13.88 6.26
N VAL A 114 8.88 -14.48 5.09
CA VAL A 114 8.12 -14.13 3.88
C VAL A 114 7.32 -15.34 3.43
N CYS A 115 6.04 -15.16 3.13
CA CYS A 115 5.14 -16.22 2.69
C CYS A 115 4.36 -15.78 1.46
N VAL A 116 4.16 -16.67 0.48
CA VAL A 116 3.30 -16.41 -0.68
C VAL A 116 2.08 -17.33 -0.59
N ALA A 117 0.88 -16.76 -0.59
CA ALA A 117 -0.39 -17.50 -0.62
C ALA A 117 -1.51 -16.61 -1.17
N ASP A 118 -2.51 -17.21 -1.83
CA ASP A 118 -3.75 -16.54 -2.26
C ASP A 118 -3.53 -15.19 -2.97
N THR A 119 -2.59 -15.14 -3.93
CA THR A 119 -2.20 -13.92 -4.68
C THR A 119 -1.57 -12.80 -3.84
N CYS A 120 -1.13 -13.12 -2.62
CA CYS A 120 -0.53 -12.20 -1.68
C CYS A 120 0.88 -12.66 -1.29
N VAL A 121 1.73 -11.68 -0.99
CA VAL A 121 3.03 -11.86 -0.34
C VAL A 121 2.91 -11.27 1.06
N TYR A 122 3.05 -12.11 2.06
CA TYR A 122 3.02 -11.75 3.48
C TYR A 122 4.46 -11.62 3.98
N ILE A 123 4.78 -10.49 4.60
CA ILE A 123 6.13 -10.20 5.11
C ILE A 123 6.01 -9.87 6.60
N VAL A 124 6.88 -10.49 7.40
CA VAL A 124 6.96 -10.26 8.84
C VAL A 124 8.41 -10.04 9.22
N LYS A 125 8.73 -8.87 9.76
CA LYS A 125 10.01 -8.57 10.41
C LYS A 125 9.93 -9.00 11.87
N LYS A 126 10.92 -9.76 12.33
CA LYS A 126 10.99 -10.30 13.69
C LYS A 126 12.20 -9.75 14.44
N LYS A 127 12.02 -9.57 15.75
CA LYS A 127 13.12 -9.33 16.69
C LYS A 127 13.85 -10.64 16.96
N CYS A 128 15.16 -10.64 16.77
CA CYS A 128 16.07 -11.76 17.10
C CYS A 128 16.45 -11.76 18.58
#